data_AF-A0A6A1R0L3-F1
#
_entry.id   AF-A0A6A1R0L3-F1
#
_cell.length_a   1.000
_cell.length_b   1.000
_cell.length_c   1.000
_cell.angle_alpha   90.00
_cell.angle_beta   90.00
_cell.angle_gamma   90.00
#
_symmetry.space_group_name_H-M   'P 1'
#
loop_
_entity.id
_entity.type
_entity.pdbx_description
1 polymer ?
#
loop_
_entity_poly.entity_id
_entity_poly.type
_entity_poly.pdbx_seq_one_letter_code
_entity_poly.pdbx_strand_id
1 'polypeptide(L)'
;MITSDENTYFLRCFDALGVPASERLQPALTAPTQAFQQLMHEAAQSQKYANCIAVLAVAEGLYLDWADQPAKKHLPLPARFEHAEWITLHANDFFRGFVGWLRSELDRIATDLSEAERTEAASYFQRAVQLERQFFDHVYA
;
A
#
# COMPACT_ATOMS: atom_id res chain seq x y z
N MET A 1 -9.74 8.87 -7.08
CA MET A 1 -8.32 8.64 -7.44
C MET A 1 -7.58 8.35 -6.14
N ILE A 2 -6.68 7.36 -6.08
CA ILE A 2 -6.11 6.81 -4.82
C ILE A 2 -5.78 7.90 -3.79
N THR A 3 -5.08 8.96 -4.19
CA THR A 3 -4.72 10.06 -3.28
C THR A 3 -5.86 11.04 -2.91
N SER A 4 -6.99 11.07 -3.63
CA SER A 4 -8.09 12.01 -3.40
C SER A 4 -9.21 11.41 -2.54
N ASP A 5 -9.67 10.21 -2.90
CA ASP A 5 -10.79 9.56 -2.19
C ASP A 5 -10.28 9.02 -0.84
N GLU A 6 -9.08 8.47 -0.81
CA GLU A 6 -8.43 7.99 0.41
C GLU A 6 -8.08 9.14 1.37
N ASN A 7 -7.61 10.28 0.86
CA ASN A 7 -7.39 11.47 1.69
C ASN A 7 -8.70 11.96 2.32
N THR A 8 -9.79 11.97 1.57
CA THR A 8 -11.12 12.32 2.09
C THR A 8 -11.57 11.34 3.17
N TYR A 9 -11.33 10.05 2.96
CA TYR A 9 -11.56 9.00 3.96
C TYR A 9 -10.76 9.26 5.24
N PHE A 10 -9.45 9.52 5.16
CA PHE A 10 -8.61 9.78 6.33
C PHE A 10 -9.08 11.01 7.11
N LEU A 11 -9.40 12.12 6.44
CA LEU A 11 -9.92 13.32 7.10
C LEU A 11 -11.19 13.04 7.89
N ARG A 12 -12.14 12.29 7.30
CA ARG A 12 -13.38 11.89 7.96
C ARG A 12 -13.14 10.92 9.13
N CYS A 13 -12.22 9.98 8.97
CA CYS A 13 -11.83 9.07 10.06
C CYS A 13 -11.20 9.84 11.22
N PHE A 14 -10.34 10.82 10.95
CA PHE A 14 -9.75 11.64 12.00
C PHE A 14 -10.81 12.44 12.77
N ASP A 15 -11.82 12.97 12.08
CA ASP A 15 -12.94 13.67 12.73
C ASP A 15 -13.78 12.72 13.58
N ALA A 16 -14.13 11.55 13.05
CA ALA A 16 -14.92 10.55 13.77
C ALA A 16 -14.21 9.98 15.00
N LEU A 17 -12.89 9.83 14.93
CA LEU A 17 -12.05 9.30 16.01
C LEU A 17 -11.53 10.40 16.96
N GLY A 18 -11.84 11.68 16.69
CA GLY A 18 -11.41 12.80 17.54
C GLY A 18 -9.89 13.02 17.57
N VAL A 19 -9.18 12.68 16.49
CA VAL A 19 -7.72 12.81 16.40
C VAL A 19 -7.32 14.29 16.48
N PRO A 20 -6.46 14.71 17.43
CA PRO A 20 -6.02 16.10 17.56
C PRO A 20 -5.30 16.63 16.31
N ALA A 21 -5.46 17.92 16.01
CA ALA A 21 -4.84 18.55 14.84
C ALA A 21 -3.29 18.40 14.81
N SER A 22 -2.65 18.42 15.98
CA SER A 22 -1.20 18.21 16.10
C SER A 22 -0.78 16.83 15.62
N GLU A 23 -1.56 15.79 15.92
CA GLU A 23 -1.29 14.41 15.49
C GLU A 23 -1.61 14.19 14.02
N ARG A 24 -2.53 14.97 13.43
CA ARG A 24 -2.81 14.93 11.98
C ARG A 24 -1.69 15.56 11.14
N LEU A 25 -1.15 16.68 11.60
CA LEU A 25 -0.18 17.49 10.84
C LEU A 25 1.27 17.11 11.13
N GLN A 26 1.56 16.69 12.37
CA GLN A 26 2.90 16.36 12.83
C GLN A 26 2.87 15.07 13.66
N PRO A 27 2.40 13.94 13.10
CA PRO A 27 2.42 12.67 13.80
C PRO A 27 3.87 12.28 14.14
N ALA A 28 4.07 11.69 15.32
CA ALA A 28 5.29 10.97 15.60
C ALA A 28 5.31 9.70 14.75
N LEU A 29 6.18 9.65 13.74
CA LEU A 29 6.29 8.48 12.86
C LEU A 29 6.95 7.32 13.60
N THR A 30 6.37 6.14 13.48
CA THR A 30 6.88 4.90 14.05
C THR A 30 8.07 4.39 13.23
N ALA A 31 8.92 3.56 13.82
CA ALA A 31 10.11 3.05 13.11
C ALA A 31 9.76 2.30 11.80
N PRO A 32 8.74 1.42 11.74
CA PRO A 32 8.34 0.79 10.47
C PRO A 32 7.84 1.81 9.43
N THR A 33 7.10 2.83 9.86
CA THR A 33 6.62 3.90 8.96
C THR A 33 7.78 4.67 8.34
N GLN A 34 8.75 5.09 9.17
CA GLN A 34 9.96 5.77 8.69
C GLN A 34 10.77 4.89 7.73
N ALA A 35 10.91 3.60 8.04
CA ALA A 35 11.63 2.65 7.19
C ALA A 35 10.93 2.44 5.83
N PHE A 36 9.60 2.38 5.80
CA PHE A 36 8.85 2.26 4.54
C PHE A 36 8.96 3.54 3.69
N GLN A 37 8.85 4.72 4.32
CA GLN A 37 9.09 6.00 3.63
C GLN A 37 10.50 6.06 3.03
N GLN A 38 11.51 5.61 3.78
CA GLN A 38 12.88 5.55 3.30
C GLN A 38 13.04 4.57 2.12
N LEU A 39 12.38 3.41 2.13
CA LEU A 39 12.38 2.48 1.01
C LEU A 39 11.77 3.12 -0.26
N MET A 40 10.63 3.79 -0.13
CA MET A 40 10.03 4.53 -1.24
C MET A 40 10.97 5.61 -1.79
N HIS A 41 11.67 6.32 -0.89
CA HIS A 41 12.65 7.34 -1.27
C HIS A 41 13.84 6.74 -2.03
N GLU A 42 14.41 5.64 -1.55
CA GLU A 42 15.48 4.91 -2.22
C GLU A 42 15.07 4.41 -3.61
N ALA A 43 13.86 3.84 -3.73
CA ALA A 43 13.33 3.39 -5.02
C ALA A 43 13.23 4.57 -6.01
N ALA A 44 12.70 5.72 -5.56
CA ALA A 44 12.62 6.93 -6.38
C ALA A 44 14.03 7.47 -6.76
N GLN A 45 14.95 7.51 -5.81
CA GLN A 45 16.33 7.97 -6.02
C GLN A 45 17.14 7.05 -6.94
N SER A 46 16.78 5.76 -7.01
CA SER A 46 17.43 4.83 -7.95
C SER A 46 17.18 5.20 -9.41
N GLN A 47 16.15 6.02 -9.68
CA GLN A 47 15.71 6.41 -11.04
C GLN A 47 15.42 5.22 -11.96
N LYS A 48 15.18 4.04 -11.38
CA LYS A 48 14.86 2.81 -12.10
C LYS A 48 13.38 2.50 -11.91
N TYR A 49 12.66 2.50 -13.02
CA TYR A 49 11.23 2.21 -13.05
C TYR A 49 10.88 0.87 -12.38
N ALA A 50 11.71 -0.17 -12.61
CA ALA A 50 11.52 -1.49 -12.02
C ALA A 50 11.51 -1.48 -10.49
N ASN A 51 12.40 -0.69 -9.86
CA ASN A 51 12.47 -0.58 -8.41
C ASN A 51 11.21 0.11 -7.85
N CYS A 52 10.75 1.18 -8.50
CA CYS A 52 9.52 1.89 -8.11
C CYS A 52 8.29 0.98 -8.20
N ILE A 53 8.11 0.29 -9.34
CA ILE A 53 6.96 -0.60 -9.53
C ILE A 53 7.02 -1.79 -8.58
N ALA A 54 8.20 -2.32 -8.27
CA ALA A 54 8.35 -3.40 -7.30
C ALA A 54 7.83 -3.03 -5.90
N VAL A 55 8.10 -1.80 -5.43
CA VAL A 55 7.58 -1.31 -4.14
C VAL A 55 6.07 -1.09 -4.21
N LEU A 56 5.57 -0.41 -5.24
CA LEU A 56 4.15 -0.10 -5.40
C LEU A 56 3.29 -1.36 -5.55
N ALA A 57 3.78 -2.37 -6.28
CA ALA A 57 3.08 -3.63 -6.46
C ALA A 57 2.84 -4.36 -5.13
N VAL A 58 3.76 -4.23 -4.16
CA VAL A 58 3.58 -4.77 -2.81
C VAL A 58 2.60 -3.93 -2.01
N ALA A 59 2.86 -2.61 -1.92
CA ALA A 59 2.05 -1.69 -1.12
C ALA A 59 0.56 -1.80 -1.50
N GLU A 60 0.25 -1.80 -2.79
CA GLU A 60 -1.14 -1.81 -3.26
C GLU A 60 -1.71 -3.23 -3.35
N GLY A 61 -0.87 -4.18 -3.79
CA GLY A 61 -1.27 -5.57 -3.98
C GLY A 61 -1.69 -6.26 -2.69
N LEU A 62 -0.97 -6.00 -1.58
CA LEU A 62 -1.28 -6.58 -0.28
C LEU A 62 -2.66 -6.14 0.21
N TYR A 63 -3.01 -4.86 0.05
CA TYR A 63 -4.32 -4.35 0.43
C TYR A 63 -5.44 -4.96 -0.41
N LEU A 64 -5.26 -5.14 -1.72
CA LEU A 64 -6.26 -5.83 -2.55
C LEU A 64 -6.40 -7.29 -2.11
N ASP A 65 -5.29 -8.01 -1.92
CA ASP A 65 -5.30 -9.43 -1.53
C ASP A 65 -5.96 -9.62 -0.14
N TRP A 66 -5.81 -8.65 0.77
CA TRP A 66 -6.50 -8.64 2.06
C TRP A 66 -8.00 -8.31 1.91
N ALA A 67 -8.35 -7.24 1.20
CA ALA A 67 -9.71 -6.73 1.12
C ALA A 67 -10.63 -7.61 0.25
N ASP A 68 -10.09 -8.23 -0.80
CA ASP A 68 -10.86 -8.95 -1.82
C ASP A 68 -10.94 -10.48 -1.65
N GLN A 69 -10.73 -10.99 -0.45
CA GLN A 69 -10.79 -12.44 -0.24
C GLN A 69 -12.18 -12.99 -0.63
N PRO A 70 -12.26 -14.09 -1.42
CA PRO A 70 -13.55 -14.68 -1.81
C PRO A 70 -14.48 -14.96 -0.63
N ALA A 71 -13.92 -15.38 0.51
CA ALA A 71 -14.66 -15.64 1.74
C ALA A 71 -15.36 -14.39 2.32
N LYS A 72 -14.86 -13.18 2.02
CA LYS A 72 -15.44 -11.91 2.49
C LYS A 72 -16.55 -11.39 1.59
N LYS A 73 -16.63 -11.83 0.33
CA LYS A 73 -17.59 -11.31 -0.69
C LYS A 73 -19.06 -11.52 -0.32
N HIS A 74 -19.35 -12.50 0.53
CA HIS A 74 -20.72 -12.82 0.97
C HIS A 74 -21.03 -12.30 2.37
N LEU A 75 -20.07 -11.69 3.05
CA LEU A 75 -20.28 -11.12 4.38
C LEU A 75 -20.75 -9.66 4.26
N PRO A 76 -21.63 -9.19 5.15
CA PRO A 76 -21.94 -7.76 5.21
C PRO A 76 -20.68 -6.98 5.59
N LEU A 77 -20.55 -5.76 5.07
CA LEU A 77 -19.52 -4.83 5.52
C LEU A 77 -19.73 -4.49 7.01
N PRO A 78 -18.66 -4.18 7.76
CA PRO A 78 -18.78 -3.74 9.15
C PRO A 78 -19.69 -2.52 9.30
N ALA A 79 -20.36 -2.38 10.46
CA ALA A 79 -21.29 -1.27 10.69
C ALA A 79 -20.60 0.11 10.81
N ARG A 80 -19.34 0.13 11.24
CA ARG A 80 -18.52 1.33 11.36
C ARG A 80 -17.98 1.74 9.99
N PHE A 81 -18.25 2.98 9.58
CA PHE A 81 -17.89 3.45 8.24
C PHE A 81 -16.37 3.43 8.02
N GLU A 82 -15.56 3.69 9.06
CA GLU A 82 -14.11 3.67 8.99
C GLU A 82 -13.61 2.30 8.50
N HIS A 83 -14.27 1.22 8.93
CA HIS A 83 -13.91 -0.13 8.52
C HIS A 83 -14.51 -0.50 7.16
N ALA A 84 -15.79 -0.16 6.94
CA ALA A 84 -16.50 -0.49 5.70
C ALA A 84 -15.91 0.23 4.47
N GLU A 85 -15.61 1.53 4.60
CA GLU A 85 -15.04 2.32 3.51
C GLU A 85 -13.60 1.91 3.23
N TRP A 86 -12.80 1.57 4.26
CA TRP A 86 -11.45 1.07 4.04
C TRP A 86 -11.39 -0.20 3.20
N ILE A 87 -12.27 -1.16 3.49
CA ILE A 87 -12.43 -2.37 2.67
C ILE A 87 -12.89 -2.01 1.25
N THR A 88 -13.87 -1.11 1.13
CA THR A 88 -14.43 -0.70 -0.16
C THR A 88 -13.40 -0.01 -1.06
N LEU A 89 -12.58 0.88 -0.49
CA LEU A 89 -11.50 1.58 -1.20
C LEU A 89 -10.48 0.61 -1.79
N HIS A 90 -10.21 -0.50 -1.11
CA HIS A 90 -9.20 -1.49 -1.50
C HIS A 90 -9.77 -2.71 -2.24
N ALA A 91 -11.08 -2.75 -2.51
CA ALA A 91 -11.73 -3.87 -3.21
C ALA A 91 -12.72 -3.45 -4.32
N ASN A 92 -12.71 -2.17 -4.73
CA ASN A 92 -13.50 -1.71 -5.87
C ASN A 92 -12.82 -1.99 -7.23
N ASP A 93 -13.59 -1.88 -8.32
CA ASP A 93 -13.14 -2.19 -9.68
C ASP A 93 -11.95 -1.34 -10.14
N PHE A 94 -11.90 -0.08 -9.74
CA PHE A 94 -10.78 0.80 -10.06
C PHE A 94 -9.49 0.32 -9.39
N PHE A 95 -9.53 0.01 -8.09
CA PHE A 95 -8.37 -0.47 -7.33
C PHE A 95 -7.87 -1.82 -7.87
N ARG A 96 -8.78 -2.74 -8.21
CA ARG A 96 -8.43 -3.99 -8.90
C ARG A 96 -7.72 -3.76 -10.23
N GLY A 97 -8.24 -2.84 -11.05
CA GLY A 97 -7.65 -2.48 -12.32
C GLY A 97 -6.24 -1.91 -12.14
N PHE A 98 -6.06 -1.05 -11.14
CA PHE A 98 -4.76 -0.46 -10.82
C PHE A 98 -3.73 -1.49 -10.36
N VAL A 99 -4.07 -2.37 -9.42
CA VAL A 99 -3.19 -3.46 -8.98
C VAL A 99 -2.91 -4.45 -10.11
N GLY A 100 -3.92 -4.76 -10.92
CA GLY A 100 -3.75 -5.58 -12.13
C GLY A 100 -2.76 -4.96 -13.12
N TRP A 101 -2.83 -3.64 -13.30
CA TRP A 101 -1.87 -2.90 -14.12
C TRP A 101 -0.45 -2.97 -13.52
N LEU A 102 -0.26 -2.74 -12.22
CA LEU A 102 1.06 -2.86 -11.55
C LEU A 102 1.68 -4.25 -11.77
N ARG A 103 0.89 -5.32 -11.64
CA ARG A 103 1.33 -6.70 -11.91
C ARG A 103 1.73 -6.88 -13.38
N SER A 104 0.91 -6.39 -14.31
CA SER A 104 1.23 -6.48 -15.73
C SER A 104 2.47 -5.67 -16.13
N GLU A 105 2.75 -4.55 -15.44
CA GLU A 105 3.95 -3.77 -15.67
C GLU A 105 5.21 -4.50 -15.21
N LEU A 106 5.15 -5.21 -14.06
CA LEU A 106 6.25 -6.09 -13.64
C LEU A 106 6.52 -7.18 -14.69
N ASP A 107 5.48 -7.86 -15.18
CA ASP A 107 5.62 -8.90 -16.21
C ASP A 107 6.21 -8.32 -17.51
N ARG A 108 5.75 -7.13 -17.92
CA ARG A 108 6.20 -6.46 -19.13
C ARG A 108 7.67 -6.07 -19.04
N ILE A 109 8.09 -5.40 -17.97
CA ILE A 109 9.49 -4.94 -17.85
C ILE A 109 10.43 -6.11 -17.63
N ALA A 110 9.95 -7.20 -17.01
CA ALA A 110 10.78 -8.36 -16.78
C ALA A 110 11.41 -8.87 -18.08
N THR A 111 10.79 -8.80 -19.26
CA THR A 111 11.47 -9.32 -20.48
C THR A 111 12.77 -8.60 -20.82
N ASP A 112 12.89 -7.34 -20.43
CA ASP A 112 13.96 -6.44 -20.89
C ASP A 112 15.07 -6.23 -19.85
N LEU A 113 14.84 -6.62 -18.59
CA LEU A 113 15.82 -6.47 -17.52
C LEU A 113 16.97 -7.48 -17.63
N SER A 114 18.19 -7.02 -17.34
CA SER A 114 19.30 -7.93 -17.04
C SER A 114 19.04 -8.71 -15.75
N GLU A 115 19.77 -9.81 -15.53
CA GLU A 115 19.67 -10.59 -14.29
C GLU A 115 19.98 -9.76 -13.04
N ALA A 116 20.95 -8.84 -13.15
CA ALA A 116 21.31 -7.93 -12.08
C ALA A 116 20.17 -6.97 -11.73
N GLU A 117 19.50 -6.40 -12.73
CA GLU A 117 18.36 -5.50 -12.52
C GLU A 117 17.13 -6.23 -11.97
N ARG A 118 16.88 -7.48 -12.41
CA ARG A 118 15.83 -8.33 -11.81
C ARG A 118 16.10 -8.60 -10.35
N THR A 119 17.35 -8.96 -10.02
CA THR A 119 17.77 -9.22 -8.64
C THR A 119 17.60 -7.98 -7.77
N GLU A 120 17.98 -6.81 -8.29
CA GLU A 120 17.80 -5.53 -7.61
C GLU A 120 16.32 -5.22 -7.37
N ALA A 121 15.47 -5.28 -8.39
CA ALA A 121 14.03 -5.04 -8.26
C ALA A 121 13.35 -6.04 -7.31
N ALA A 122 13.75 -7.31 -7.36
CA ALA A 122 13.29 -8.34 -6.43
C ALA A 122 13.67 -8.01 -4.98
N SER A 123 14.84 -7.41 -4.74
CA SER A 123 15.24 -6.97 -3.41
C SER A 123 14.35 -5.84 -2.87
N TYR A 124 13.93 -4.90 -3.71
CA TYR A 124 12.96 -3.86 -3.34
C TYR A 124 11.60 -4.45 -2.99
N PHE A 125 11.12 -5.39 -3.80
CA PHE A 125 9.88 -6.12 -3.52
C PHE A 125 9.94 -6.84 -2.17
N GLN A 126 11.00 -7.60 -1.91
CA GLN A 126 11.18 -8.35 -0.66
C GLN A 126 11.26 -7.42 0.56
N ARG A 127 11.99 -6.31 0.46
CA ARG A 127 12.06 -5.30 1.52
C ARG A 127 10.71 -4.66 1.78
N ALA A 128 9.94 -4.35 0.74
CA ALA A 128 8.58 -3.82 0.89
C ALA A 128 7.68 -4.82 1.64
N VAL A 129 7.70 -6.11 1.30
CA VAL A 129 6.90 -7.13 2.00
C VAL A 129 7.27 -7.23 3.47
N GLN A 130 8.58 -7.21 3.78
CA GLN A 130 9.06 -7.27 5.16
C GLN A 130 8.60 -6.05 5.97
N LEU A 131 8.71 -4.85 5.39
CA LEU A 131 8.34 -3.62 6.08
C LEU A 131 6.83 -3.44 6.22
N GLU A 132 6.02 -3.85 5.23
CA GLU A 132 4.55 -3.91 5.36
C GLU A 132 4.16 -4.81 6.54
N ARG A 133 4.74 -6.01 6.63
CA ARG A 133 4.49 -6.89 7.76
C ARG A 133 4.87 -6.24 9.09
N GLN A 134 6.03 -5.59 9.18
CA GLN A 134 6.45 -4.88 10.39
C GLN A 134 5.51 -3.72 10.74
N PHE A 135 4.97 -3.03 9.74
CA PHE A 135 3.98 -1.96 9.93
C PHE A 135 2.70 -2.52 10.57
N PHE A 136 2.17 -3.63 10.05
CA PHE A 136 0.99 -4.28 10.65
C PHE A 136 1.28 -4.89 12.01
N ASP A 137 2.41 -5.59 12.19
CA ASP A 137 2.79 -6.19 13.47
C ASP A 137 2.92 -5.10 14.56
N HIS A 138 3.42 -3.91 14.21
CA HIS A 138 3.58 -2.81 15.16
C HIS A 138 2.26 -2.26 15.73
N VAL A 139 1.19 -2.21 14.94
CA VAL A 139 -0.10 -1.66 15.39
C VAL A 139 -0.93 -2.64 16.23
N TYR A 140 -0.51 -3.90 16.32
CA TYR A 140 -1.15 -4.95 17.12
C TYR A 140 -0.28 -5.47 18.28
N ALA A 141 0.90 -4.88 18.51
CA ALA A 141 1.83 -5.24 19.56
C ALA A 141 1.47 -4.66 20.94
#